data_AF-A0A6A4GML7-F1
#
_entry.id   AF-A0A6A4GML7-F1
#
_cell.length_a   1.000
_cell.length_b   1.000
_cell.length_c   1.000
_cell.angle_alpha   90.00
_cell.angle_beta   90.00
_cell.angle_gamma   90.00
#
_symmetry.space_group_name_H-M   'P 1'
#
loop_
_entity.id
_entity.type
_entity.pdbx_description
1 polymer ?
#
loop_
_entity_poly.entity_id
_entity_poly.type
_entity_poly.pdbx_seq_one_letter_code
_entity_poly.pdbx_strand_id
1 'polypeptide(L)'
;MAQYLSLRRIEGPISLTPAEIFFLRHQLSETEDQKAVLEKEIKSFDSDDLEIQLLDIQKNVKEKAITSLRNVLSPIRRIPPEILFKILQFSCLPEDGMYKADCEVTRRTFTISGVCVAWRKAAHANPLMWTEICIDFEEVKKDRLFMELMDQWMARSRGLPLDFYLDDLEAWFVRRILNFRLQMRSLYLKGQDFVSYFPFFHLPPSSLPLLEEVYFASTGFDSKLKTSSIQFPMESRYFLQHRNYSMSRSREIQ
;
A
#
# COMPACT_ATOMS: atom_id res chain seq x y z
N MET A 1 22.79 -24.60 2.00
CA MET A 1 22.69 -23.82 3.26
C MET A 1 23.63 -22.61 3.41
N ALA A 2 24.96 -22.76 3.47
CA ALA A 2 25.90 -21.69 3.88
C ALA A 2 25.83 -20.41 3.02
N GLN A 3 25.47 -20.55 1.75
CA GLN A 3 25.33 -19.43 0.81
C GLN A 3 24.29 -18.39 1.22
N TYR A 4 23.24 -18.75 1.97
CA TYR A 4 22.19 -17.79 2.33
C TYR A 4 22.53 -16.95 3.57
N LEU A 5 23.38 -17.50 4.46
CA LEU A 5 23.80 -16.84 5.69
C LEU A 5 24.92 -15.83 5.45
N SER A 6 25.66 -15.96 4.35
CA SER A 6 26.70 -14.99 3.93
C SER A 6 26.15 -13.83 3.11
N LEU A 7 24.91 -13.90 2.63
CA LEU A 7 24.30 -12.83 1.83
C LEU A 7 23.87 -11.67 2.73
N ARG A 8 24.39 -10.48 2.41
CA ARG A 8 23.89 -9.23 3.02
C ARG A 8 22.41 -9.00 2.74
N ARG A 9 21.89 -9.52 1.62
CA ARG A 9 20.51 -9.35 1.17
C ARG A 9 20.05 -10.57 0.41
N ILE A 10 18.94 -11.17 0.85
CA ILE A 10 18.30 -12.29 0.14
C ILE A 10 17.24 -11.71 -0.79
N GLU A 11 17.44 -11.86 -2.10
CA GLU A 11 16.55 -11.25 -3.10
C GLU A 11 15.54 -12.21 -3.73
N GLY A 12 15.84 -13.51 -3.73
CA GLY A 12 15.03 -14.55 -4.38
C GLY A 12 14.43 -15.54 -3.39
N PRO A 13 13.59 -16.46 -3.88
CA PRO A 13 13.07 -17.54 -3.07
C PRO A 13 14.21 -18.44 -2.59
N ILE A 14 14.06 -18.95 -1.37
CA ILE A 14 14.97 -19.88 -0.72
C ILE A 14 14.34 -21.26 -0.81
N SER A 15 15.07 -22.21 -1.39
CA SER A 15 14.74 -23.63 -1.28
C SER A 15 15.60 -24.25 -0.19
N LEU A 16 14.95 -24.86 0.81
CA LEU A 16 15.61 -25.57 1.90
C LEU A 16 14.99 -26.96 2.02
N THR A 17 15.82 -27.98 2.16
CA THR A 17 15.35 -29.32 2.49
C THR A 17 14.84 -29.39 3.94
N PRO A 18 13.99 -30.37 4.30
CA PRO A 18 13.56 -30.55 5.69
C PRO A 18 14.71 -30.69 6.69
N ALA A 19 15.79 -31.38 6.31
CA ALA A 19 16.99 -31.51 7.11
C ALA A 19 17.70 -30.16 7.33
N GLU A 20 17.78 -29.34 6.28
CA GLU A 20 18.35 -27.99 6.40
C GLU A 20 17.49 -27.09 7.29
N ILE A 21 16.16 -27.17 7.19
CA ILE A 21 15.24 -26.44 8.07
C ILE A 21 15.44 -26.85 9.53
N PHE A 22 15.51 -28.16 9.79
CA PHE A 22 15.73 -28.69 11.14
C PHE A 22 17.05 -28.17 11.73
N PHE A 23 18.14 -28.28 10.96
CA PHE A 23 19.46 -27.78 11.37
C PHE A 23 19.43 -26.28 11.69
N LEU A 24 18.86 -25.46 10.80
CA LEU A 24 18.80 -24.00 11.00
C LEU A 24 17.93 -23.62 12.21
N ARG A 25 16.85 -24.38 12.49
CA ARG A 25 16.03 -24.17 13.68
C ARG A 25 16.77 -24.55 14.96
N HIS A 26 17.52 -25.65 14.93
CA HIS A 26 18.38 -26.03 16.05
C HIS A 26 19.43 -24.94 16.32
N GLN A 27 20.12 -24.48 15.28
CA GLN A 27 21.10 -23.40 15.39
C GLN A 27 20.48 -22.09 15.88
N LEU A 28 19.25 -21.77 15.44
CA LEU A 28 18.51 -20.62 15.93
C LEU A 28 18.25 -20.72 17.44
N SER A 29 17.73 -21.86 17.90
CA SER A 29 17.48 -22.10 19.33
C SER A 29 18.76 -21.98 20.16
N GLU A 30 19.84 -22.64 19.73
CA GLU A 30 21.13 -22.58 20.42
C GLU A 30 21.68 -21.14 20.50
N THR A 31 21.55 -20.36 19.43
CA THR A 31 22.00 -18.97 19.41
C THR A 31 21.13 -18.07 20.30
N GLU A 32 19.82 -18.35 20.38
CA GLU A 32 18.89 -17.67 21.29
C GLU A 32 19.23 -17.96 22.76
N ASP A 33 19.54 -19.22 23.09
CA ASP A 33 19.96 -19.61 24.44
C ASP A 33 21.28 -18.91 24.84
N GLN A 34 22.26 -18.87 23.93
CA GLN A 34 23.53 -18.15 24.15
C GLN A 34 23.31 -16.64 24.34
N LYS A 35 22.40 -16.02 23.56
CA LYS A 35 22.04 -14.61 23.75
C LYS A 35 21.42 -14.38 25.14
N ALA A 36 20.55 -15.27 25.58
CA ALA A 36 19.89 -15.16 26.89
C ALA A 36 20.88 -15.31 28.06
N VAL A 37 21.92 -16.14 27.92
CA VAL A 37 23.01 -16.23 28.90
C VAL A 37 23.77 -14.90 28.99
N LEU A 38 24.20 -14.34 27.85
CA LEU A 38 24.90 -13.04 27.80
C LEU A 38 24.05 -11.90 28.39
N GLU A 39 22.74 -11.88 28.12
CA GLU A 39 21.82 -10.89 28.70
C GLU A 39 21.70 -11.00 30.23
N LYS A 40 21.81 -12.21 30.78
CA LYS A 40 21.83 -12.42 32.24
C LYS A 40 23.15 -11.95 32.84
N GLU A 41 24.27 -12.26 32.19
CA GLU A 41 25.61 -11.83 32.62
C GLU A 41 25.70 -10.31 32.64
N ILE A 42 25.30 -9.62 31.55
CA ILE A 42 25.29 -8.14 31.48
C ILE A 42 24.47 -7.52 32.63
N LYS A 43 23.33 -8.12 33.00
CA LYS A 43 22.49 -7.61 34.11
C LYS A 43 23.12 -7.83 35.50
N SER A 44 24.11 -8.69 35.61
CA SER A 44 24.79 -8.99 36.88
C SER A 44 26.00 -8.10 37.17
N PHE A 45 26.44 -7.27 36.21
CA PHE A 45 27.53 -6.31 36.34
C PHE A 45 27.01 -4.87 36.48
N ASP A 46 27.80 -3.99 37.12
CA ASP A 46 27.50 -2.56 37.26
C ASP A 46 27.95 -1.76 36.02
N SER A 47 27.16 -0.73 35.65
CA SER A 47 27.13 0.02 34.36
C SER A 47 28.46 0.40 33.67
N ASP A 48 29.58 0.54 34.39
CA ASP A 48 30.77 1.26 33.90
C ASP A 48 31.97 0.36 33.55
N ASP A 49 31.78 -0.97 33.49
CA ASP A 49 32.85 -1.92 33.23
C ASP A 49 33.13 -2.14 31.72
N LEU A 50 34.42 -2.20 31.34
CA LEU A 50 34.86 -2.64 30.00
C LEU A 50 34.34 -4.04 29.65
N GLU A 51 34.12 -4.88 30.66
CA GLU A 51 33.59 -6.24 30.51
C GLU A 51 32.14 -6.24 30.00
N ILE A 52 31.31 -5.28 30.45
CA ILE A 52 29.96 -5.06 29.90
C ILE A 52 30.01 -4.70 28.43
N GLN A 53 30.95 -3.83 28.02
CA GLN A 53 31.08 -3.43 26.61
C GLN A 53 31.44 -4.64 25.72
N LEU A 54 32.33 -5.51 26.18
CA LEU A 54 32.68 -6.73 25.46
C LEU A 54 31.49 -7.69 25.36
N LEU A 55 30.76 -7.90 26.44
CA LEU A 55 29.55 -8.75 26.47
C LEU A 55 28.45 -8.18 25.56
N ASP A 56 28.26 -6.87 25.53
CA ASP A 56 27.27 -6.23 24.65
C ASP A 56 27.63 -6.42 23.17
N ILE A 57 28.92 -6.30 22.81
CA ILE A 57 29.39 -6.63 21.45
C ILE A 57 29.07 -8.09 21.10
N GLN A 58 29.34 -9.04 22.00
CA GLN A 58 29.02 -10.45 21.78
C GLN A 58 27.51 -10.68 21.62
N LYS A 59 26.69 -10.06 22.47
CA LYS A 59 25.22 -10.09 22.38
C LYS A 59 24.75 -9.57 21.03
N ASN A 60 25.28 -8.44 20.57
CA ASN A 60 24.94 -7.83 19.29
C ASN A 60 25.35 -8.72 18.10
N VAL A 61 26.45 -9.47 18.21
CA VAL A 61 26.84 -10.49 17.21
C VAL A 61 25.82 -11.62 17.17
N LYS A 62 25.40 -12.14 18.33
CA LYS A 62 24.36 -13.19 18.41
C LYS A 62 23.02 -12.72 17.88
N GLU A 63 22.62 -11.49 18.17
CA GLU A 63 21.39 -10.88 17.67
C GLU A 63 21.37 -10.74 16.13
N LYS A 64 22.50 -10.35 15.53
CA LYS A 64 22.67 -10.33 14.07
C LYS A 64 22.56 -11.73 13.47
N ALA A 65 23.14 -12.74 14.12
CA ALA A 65 23.04 -14.14 13.69
C ALA A 65 21.60 -14.66 13.76
N ILE A 66 20.89 -14.42 14.88
CA ILE A 66 19.46 -14.73 15.06
C ILE A 66 18.62 -14.09 13.96
N THR A 67 18.82 -12.80 13.71
CA THR A 67 18.11 -12.07 12.65
C THR A 67 18.34 -12.69 11.28
N SER A 68 19.58 -13.10 10.99
CA SER A 68 19.94 -13.75 9.72
C SER A 68 19.28 -15.13 9.58
N LEU A 69 19.31 -15.94 10.64
CA LEU A 69 18.66 -17.26 10.68
C LEU A 69 17.14 -17.17 10.52
N ARG A 70 16.48 -16.27 11.27
CA ARG A 70 15.05 -15.99 11.14
C ARG A 70 14.69 -15.52 9.74
N ASN A 71 15.57 -14.71 9.13
CA ASN A 71 15.38 -14.28 7.76
C ASN A 71 15.38 -15.47 6.80
N VAL A 72 16.38 -16.36 6.86
CA VAL A 72 16.46 -17.55 6.00
C VAL A 72 15.27 -18.50 6.24
N LEU A 73 14.85 -18.68 7.49
CA LEU A 73 13.74 -19.57 7.86
C LEU A 73 12.35 -18.99 7.55
N SER A 74 12.27 -17.69 7.27
CA SER A 74 11.01 -16.98 7.03
C SER A 74 10.15 -17.70 5.97
N PRO A 75 8.90 -18.09 6.29
CA PRO A 75 8.02 -18.78 5.34
C PRO A 75 7.85 -18.03 4.03
N ILE A 76 7.78 -16.70 4.09
CA ILE A 76 7.49 -15.88 2.90
C ILE A 76 8.63 -15.85 1.87
N ARG A 77 9.84 -16.26 2.28
CA ARG A 77 10.95 -16.46 1.35
C ARG A 77 10.92 -17.83 0.69
N ARG A 78 10.05 -18.74 1.12
CA ARG A 78 9.98 -20.14 0.64
C ARG A 78 8.71 -20.43 -0.16
N ILE A 79 7.77 -19.50 -0.22
CA ILE A 79 6.58 -19.65 -1.04
C ILE A 79 6.89 -19.34 -2.51
N PRO A 80 6.21 -20.01 -3.46
CA PRO A 80 6.30 -19.65 -4.88
C PRO A 80 5.90 -18.19 -5.09
N PRO A 81 6.53 -17.50 -6.05
CA PRO A 81 6.22 -16.10 -6.33
C PRO A 81 4.73 -15.92 -6.67
N GLU A 82 4.10 -16.85 -7.40
CA GLU A 82 2.66 -16.89 -7.72
C GLU A 82 1.77 -16.77 -6.47
N ILE A 83 2.16 -17.44 -5.40
CA ILE A 83 1.43 -17.42 -4.13
C ILE A 83 1.70 -16.12 -3.38
N LEU A 84 2.94 -15.63 -3.39
CA LEU A 84 3.28 -14.33 -2.81
C LEU A 84 2.47 -13.21 -3.50
N PHE A 85 2.37 -13.21 -4.83
CA PHE A 85 1.57 -12.23 -5.57
C PHE A 85 0.12 -12.20 -5.08
N LYS A 86 -0.51 -13.38 -4.94
CA LYS A 86 -1.89 -13.48 -4.46
C LYS A 86 -2.03 -12.96 -3.03
N ILE A 87 -1.12 -13.34 -2.13
CA ILE A 87 -1.14 -12.85 -0.74
C ILE A 87 -1.07 -11.33 -0.71
N LEU A 88 -0.13 -10.74 -1.44
CA LEU A 88 0.04 -9.28 -1.50
C LEU A 88 -1.20 -8.59 -2.08
N GLN A 89 -1.79 -9.15 -3.14
CA GLN A 89 -3.02 -8.62 -3.73
C GLN A 89 -4.19 -8.64 -2.73
N PHE A 90 -4.43 -9.77 -2.04
CA PHE A 90 -5.49 -9.87 -1.05
C PHE A 90 -5.27 -8.97 0.18
N SER A 91 -4.01 -8.79 0.59
CA SER A 91 -3.66 -7.94 1.73
C SER A 91 -3.97 -6.46 1.49
N CYS A 92 -4.09 -6.05 0.23
CA CYS A 92 -4.40 -4.69 -0.18
C CYS A 92 -5.88 -4.45 -0.46
N LEU A 93 -6.76 -5.45 -0.32
CA LEU A 93 -8.20 -5.23 -0.51
C LEU A 93 -8.82 -4.51 0.70
N PRO A 94 -9.89 -3.71 0.51
CA PRO A 94 -10.73 -3.24 1.62
C PRO A 94 -11.27 -4.43 2.42
N GLU A 95 -11.38 -4.30 3.74
CA GLU A 95 -11.88 -5.39 4.60
C GLU A 95 -13.35 -5.73 4.34
N ASP A 96 -14.15 -4.71 4.03
CA ASP A 96 -15.57 -4.83 3.65
C ASP A 96 -15.76 -5.14 2.16
N GLY A 97 -14.66 -5.28 1.40
CA GLY A 97 -14.68 -5.48 -0.05
C GLY A 97 -15.12 -4.25 -0.85
N MET A 98 -15.35 -3.11 -0.20
CA MET A 98 -15.86 -1.89 -0.83
C MET A 98 -14.79 -0.82 -0.84
N TYR A 99 -14.36 -0.43 -2.05
CA TYR A 99 -13.40 0.66 -2.20
C TYR A 99 -14.06 2.01 -1.92
N LYS A 100 -13.39 2.81 -1.09
CA LYS A 100 -13.76 4.16 -0.68
C LYS A 100 -12.50 5.02 -0.61
N ALA A 101 -12.68 6.33 -0.55
CA ALA A 101 -11.57 7.26 -0.55
C ALA A 101 -10.71 7.18 0.73
N ASP A 102 -11.35 6.92 1.87
CA ASP A 102 -10.74 6.70 3.19
C ASP A 102 -10.14 5.29 3.37
N CYS A 103 -10.22 4.43 2.36
CA CYS A 103 -9.58 3.13 2.43
C CYS A 103 -8.06 3.25 2.40
N GLU A 104 -7.37 2.56 3.32
CA GLU A 104 -5.91 2.51 3.36
C GLU A 104 -5.27 1.67 2.23
N VAL A 105 -5.99 1.34 1.15
CA VAL A 105 -5.48 0.48 0.06
C VAL A 105 -4.17 1.03 -0.50
N THR A 106 -4.16 2.30 -0.88
CA THR A 106 -2.99 2.99 -1.43
C THR A 106 -1.78 2.91 -0.49
N ARG A 107 -2.01 3.23 0.79
CA ARG A 107 -0.99 3.21 1.84
C ARG A 107 -0.48 1.79 2.13
N ARG A 108 -1.38 0.81 2.22
CA ARG A 108 -1.04 -0.60 2.41
C ARG A 108 -0.19 -1.10 1.27
N THR A 109 -0.55 -0.81 0.01
CA THR A 109 0.23 -1.19 -1.19
C THR A 109 1.67 -0.67 -1.13
N PHE A 110 1.87 0.61 -0.75
CA PHE A 110 3.22 1.13 -0.55
C PHE A 110 3.95 0.46 0.62
N THR A 111 3.27 0.30 1.76
CA THR A 111 3.83 -0.32 2.96
C THR A 111 4.34 -1.73 2.66
N ILE A 112 3.52 -2.58 2.03
CA ILE A 112 3.91 -3.95 1.69
C ILE A 112 5.04 -3.98 0.65
N SER A 113 5.08 -3.03 -0.29
CA SER A 113 6.20 -2.90 -1.25
C SER A 113 7.52 -2.48 -0.57
N GLY A 114 7.44 -1.92 0.64
CA GLY A 114 8.58 -1.51 1.46
C GLY A 114 9.21 -2.62 2.31
N VAL A 115 8.46 -3.69 2.64
CA VAL A 115 8.82 -4.68 3.69
C VAL A 115 10.16 -5.38 3.42
N CYS A 116 10.33 -5.97 2.23
CA CYS A 116 11.58 -6.61 1.85
C CYS A 116 11.75 -6.64 0.32
N VAL A 117 12.92 -7.07 -0.15
CA VAL A 117 13.23 -7.13 -1.60
C VAL A 117 12.26 -8.02 -2.36
N ALA A 118 11.96 -9.20 -1.81
CA ALA A 118 11.08 -10.17 -2.44
C ALA A 118 9.66 -9.61 -2.59
N TRP A 119 9.13 -8.99 -1.53
CA TRP A 119 7.81 -8.35 -1.57
C TRP A 119 7.78 -7.18 -2.53
N ARG A 120 8.83 -6.35 -2.55
CA ARG A 120 8.95 -5.25 -3.50
C ARG A 120 8.94 -5.73 -4.94
N LYS A 121 9.76 -6.75 -5.25
CA LYS A 121 9.82 -7.35 -6.58
C LYS A 121 8.46 -7.94 -6.97
N ALA A 122 7.79 -8.65 -6.06
CA ALA A 122 6.48 -9.21 -6.30
C ALA A 122 5.41 -8.12 -6.52
N ALA A 123 5.31 -7.12 -5.63
CA ALA A 123 4.37 -6.03 -5.77
C ALA A 123 4.58 -5.26 -7.09
N HIS A 124 5.83 -4.92 -7.44
CA HIS A 124 6.14 -4.17 -8.67
C HIS A 124 5.94 -5.01 -9.94
N ALA A 125 6.04 -6.33 -9.84
CA ALA A 125 5.82 -7.22 -10.98
C ALA A 125 4.34 -7.49 -11.25
N ASN A 126 3.43 -7.12 -10.34
CA ASN A 126 1.98 -7.28 -10.48
C ASN A 126 1.25 -5.93 -10.66
N PRO A 127 0.98 -5.50 -11.91
CA PRO A 127 0.28 -4.24 -12.19
C PRO A 127 -1.12 -4.14 -11.59
N LEU A 128 -1.80 -5.27 -11.35
CA LEU A 128 -3.16 -5.30 -10.80
C LEU A 128 -3.24 -4.77 -9.37
N MET A 129 -2.14 -4.75 -8.62
CA MET A 129 -2.10 -4.13 -7.30
C MET A 129 -2.11 -2.60 -7.35
N TRP A 130 -1.92 -2.04 -8.55
CA TRP A 130 -1.78 -0.62 -8.80
C TRP A 130 -2.93 -0.08 -9.66
N THR A 131 -4.10 -0.74 -9.65
CA THR A 131 -5.29 -0.28 -10.39
C THR A 131 -6.24 0.57 -9.55
N GLU A 132 -6.20 0.42 -8.23
CA GLU A 132 -7.15 1.05 -7.30
C GLU A 132 -6.47 2.15 -6.50
N ILE A 133 -6.88 3.41 -6.68
CA ILE A 133 -6.31 4.56 -6.02
C ILE A 133 -7.34 5.17 -5.06
N CYS A 134 -7.15 4.92 -3.77
CA CYS A 134 -7.94 5.52 -2.69
C CYS A 134 -7.16 6.70 -2.09
N ILE A 135 -7.76 7.89 -2.11
CA ILE A 135 -7.13 9.11 -1.62
C ILE A 135 -8.10 9.91 -0.75
N ASP A 136 -7.76 9.97 0.53
CA ASP A 136 -8.26 10.97 1.47
C ASP A 136 -7.28 12.15 1.50
N PHE A 137 -7.76 13.33 1.12
CA PHE A 137 -6.94 14.53 1.04
C PHE A 137 -6.33 14.96 2.38
N GLU A 138 -7.01 14.68 3.50
CA GLU A 138 -6.50 15.01 4.83
C GLU A 138 -5.29 14.15 5.22
N GLU A 139 -5.14 12.96 4.63
CA GLU A 139 -3.90 12.18 4.73
C GLU A 139 -2.81 12.74 3.83
N VAL A 140 -3.14 13.13 2.59
CA VAL A 140 -2.18 13.66 1.62
C VAL A 140 -1.50 14.93 2.13
N LYS A 141 -2.25 15.85 2.76
CA LYS A 141 -1.69 17.08 3.34
C LYS A 141 -0.57 16.83 4.35
N LYS A 142 -0.60 15.68 5.02
CA LYS A 142 0.37 15.32 6.08
C LYS A 142 1.64 14.69 5.51
N ASP A 143 1.62 14.18 4.28
CA ASP A 143 2.72 13.45 3.67
C ASP A 143 3.24 14.12 2.39
N ARG A 144 4.35 14.86 2.50
CA ARG A 144 5.00 15.51 1.36
C ARG A 144 5.52 14.53 0.31
N LEU A 145 5.81 13.27 0.68
CA LEU A 145 6.33 12.27 -0.25
C LEU A 145 5.22 11.66 -1.10
N PHE A 146 3.95 11.87 -0.75
CA PHE A 146 2.80 11.33 -1.47
C PHE A 146 2.85 11.61 -2.98
N MET A 147 3.39 12.78 -3.37
CA MET A 147 3.51 13.17 -4.77
C MET A 147 4.46 12.27 -5.57
N GLU A 148 5.61 11.91 -4.98
CA GLU A 148 6.58 10.98 -5.61
C GLU A 148 6.01 9.56 -5.68
N LEU A 149 5.22 9.19 -4.67
CA LEU A 149 4.54 7.91 -4.62
C LEU A 149 3.52 7.76 -5.76
N MET A 150 2.75 8.81 -6.08
CA MET A 150 1.81 8.78 -7.21
C MET A 150 2.51 8.54 -8.56
N ASP A 151 3.66 9.15 -8.81
CA ASP A 151 4.39 8.90 -10.06
C ASP A 151 4.87 7.45 -10.16
N GLN A 152 5.31 6.89 -9.04
CA GLN A 152 5.64 5.47 -8.95
C GLN A 152 4.41 4.59 -9.18
N TRP A 153 3.24 4.99 -8.69
CA TRP A 153 1.98 4.29 -8.92
C TRP A 153 1.67 4.19 -10.42
N MET A 154 1.74 5.32 -11.13
CA MET A 154 1.51 5.39 -12.57
C MET A 154 2.47 4.49 -13.36
N ALA A 155 3.75 4.48 -12.98
CA ALA A 155 4.73 3.63 -13.63
C ALA A 155 4.44 2.13 -13.40
N ARG A 156 3.89 1.77 -12.24
CA ARG A 156 3.64 0.39 -11.83
C ARG A 156 2.32 -0.17 -12.35
N SER A 157 1.32 0.66 -12.63
CA SER A 157 0.07 0.25 -13.28
C SER A 157 0.26 -0.19 -14.74
N ARG A 158 1.39 0.18 -15.37
CA ARG A 158 1.78 -0.22 -16.74
C ARG A 158 0.70 0.03 -17.80
N GLY A 159 -0.04 1.12 -17.70
CA GLY A 159 -1.08 1.43 -18.69
C GLY A 159 -2.43 0.78 -18.42
N LEU A 160 -2.57 -0.01 -17.35
CA LEU A 160 -3.86 -0.57 -17.00
C LEU A 160 -4.88 0.53 -16.65
N PRO A 161 -6.17 0.30 -16.92
CA PRO A 161 -7.21 1.20 -16.47
C PRO A 161 -7.22 1.32 -14.95
N LEU A 162 -7.44 2.53 -14.45
CA LEU A 162 -7.36 2.90 -13.05
C LEU A 162 -8.70 3.41 -12.52
N ASP A 163 -9.04 2.99 -11.31
CA ASP A 163 -10.21 3.46 -10.57
C ASP A 163 -9.76 4.37 -9.44
N PHE A 164 -10.38 5.54 -9.34
CA PHE A 164 -10.04 6.55 -8.35
C PHE A 164 -11.17 6.74 -7.37
N TYR A 165 -10.84 6.72 -6.08
CA TYR A 165 -11.75 6.98 -4.97
C TYR A 165 -11.22 8.19 -4.21
N LEU A 166 -11.88 9.33 -4.34
CA LEU A 166 -11.37 10.64 -3.96
C LEU A 166 -12.32 11.29 -2.94
N ASP A 167 -11.78 11.79 -1.82
CA ASP A 167 -12.52 12.59 -0.84
C ASP A 167 -11.94 14.00 -0.73
N ASP A 168 -12.81 14.99 -0.82
CA ASP A 168 -12.58 16.41 -0.51
C ASP A 168 -11.20 16.97 -0.92
N LEU A 169 -10.85 16.79 -2.20
CA LEU A 169 -9.58 17.25 -2.75
C LEU A 169 -9.51 18.77 -2.91
N GLU A 170 -8.32 19.37 -2.84
CA GLU A 170 -8.10 20.73 -3.36
C GLU A 170 -7.90 20.75 -4.88
N ALA A 171 -8.30 21.84 -5.54
CA ALA A 171 -8.24 21.98 -6.99
C ALA A 171 -6.83 21.78 -7.59
N TRP A 172 -5.77 22.18 -6.88
CA TRP A 172 -4.40 21.95 -7.34
C TRP A 172 -4.03 20.46 -7.35
N PHE A 173 -4.59 19.67 -6.43
CA PHE A 173 -4.34 18.25 -6.34
C PHE A 173 -5.12 17.47 -7.39
N VAL A 174 -6.35 17.91 -7.70
CA VAL A 174 -7.10 17.40 -8.85
C VAL A 174 -6.30 17.57 -10.15
N ARG A 175 -5.65 18.73 -10.37
CA ARG A 175 -4.76 18.93 -11.52
C ARG A 175 -3.61 17.93 -11.59
N ARG A 176 -3.12 17.44 -10.45
CA ARG A 176 -2.11 16.38 -10.44
C ARG A 176 -2.71 15.03 -10.83
N ILE A 177 -3.87 14.70 -10.29
CA ILE A 177 -4.58 13.45 -10.63
C ILE A 177 -4.90 13.40 -12.13
N LEU A 178 -5.11 14.54 -12.79
CA LEU A 178 -5.26 14.61 -14.26
C LEU A 178 -4.03 14.14 -15.06
N ASN A 179 -2.87 13.91 -14.44
CA ASN A 179 -1.77 13.22 -15.10
C ASN A 179 -2.11 11.77 -15.44
N PHE A 180 -3.05 11.16 -14.72
CA PHE A 180 -3.55 9.81 -14.96
C PHE A 180 -4.72 9.76 -15.97
N ARG A 181 -5.08 10.88 -16.60
CA ARG A 181 -6.25 10.98 -17.48
C ARG A 181 -6.36 9.91 -18.57
N LEU A 182 -5.22 9.42 -19.06
CA LEU A 182 -5.19 8.40 -20.11
C LEU A 182 -5.48 6.98 -19.60
N GLN A 183 -5.38 6.77 -18.28
CA GLN A 183 -5.61 5.50 -17.61
C GLN A 183 -6.92 5.50 -16.79
N MET A 184 -7.51 6.66 -16.50
CA MET A 184 -8.75 6.74 -15.70
C MET A 184 -9.90 5.97 -16.35
N ARG A 185 -10.40 4.96 -15.64
CA ARG A 185 -11.59 4.17 -15.97
C ARG A 185 -12.80 4.61 -15.17
N SER A 186 -12.66 4.76 -13.86
CA SER A 186 -13.74 5.23 -13.01
C SER A 186 -13.29 6.31 -12.03
N LEU A 187 -14.22 7.21 -11.71
CA LEU A 187 -14.03 8.28 -10.74
C LEU A 187 -15.14 8.24 -9.70
N TYR A 188 -14.81 7.91 -8.46
CA TYR A 188 -15.68 8.02 -7.30
C TYR A 188 -15.31 9.28 -6.54
N LEU A 189 -16.17 10.28 -6.61
CA LEU A 189 -15.93 11.61 -6.08
C LEU A 189 -16.82 11.83 -4.87
N LYS A 190 -16.22 11.98 -3.70
CA LYS A 190 -16.90 12.33 -2.45
C LYS A 190 -16.58 13.77 -2.06
N GLY A 191 -17.57 14.53 -1.61
CA GLY A 191 -17.36 15.90 -1.17
C GLY A 191 -18.64 16.71 -0.93
N GLN A 192 -18.49 17.89 -0.36
CA GLN A 192 -19.60 18.72 0.08
C GLN A 192 -20.18 19.62 -1.04
N ASP A 193 -19.31 20.27 -1.83
CA ASP A 193 -19.71 21.20 -2.90
C ASP A 193 -19.30 20.78 -4.33
N PHE A 194 -18.47 19.73 -4.46
CA PHE A 194 -17.87 19.22 -5.70
C PHE A 194 -17.12 20.27 -6.56
N VAL A 195 -16.93 21.50 -6.07
CA VAL A 195 -16.30 22.59 -6.83
C VAL A 195 -14.84 22.26 -7.13
N SER A 196 -14.17 21.60 -6.18
CA SER A 196 -12.81 21.12 -6.34
C SER A 196 -12.62 20.18 -7.53
N TYR A 197 -13.65 19.42 -7.92
CA TYR A 197 -13.61 18.47 -9.03
C TYR A 197 -13.87 19.10 -10.40
N PHE A 198 -14.19 20.40 -10.48
CA PHE A 198 -14.43 21.10 -11.76
C PHE A 198 -13.32 20.92 -12.81
N PRO A 199 -12.03 20.83 -12.45
CA PRO A 199 -11.00 20.56 -13.44
C PRO A 199 -11.19 19.24 -14.22
N PHE A 200 -11.91 18.24 -13.69
CA PHE A 200 -12.29 17.04 -14.45
C PHE A 200 -13.33 17.35 -15.53
N PHE A 201 -14.32 18.19 -15.21
CA PHE A 201 -15.50 18.43 -16.06
C PHE A 201 -15.28 19.53 -17.11
N HIS A 202 -14.27 20.38 -16.93
CA HIS A 202 -13.87 21.38 -17.92
C HIS A 202 -12.95 20.82 -19.02
N LEU A 203 -12.54 19.55 -18.92
CA LEU A 203 -11.74 18.93 -19.95
C LEU A 203 -12.58 18.60 -21.19
N PRO A 204 -12.01 18.75 -22.40
CA PRO A 204 -12.60 18.18 -23.60
C PRO A 204 -12.88 16.69 -23.38
N PRO A 205 -14.01 16.14 -23.88
CA PRO A 205 -14.34 14.73 -23.69
C PRO A 205 -13.23 13.78 -24.15
N SER A 206 -12.44 14.16 -25.16
CA SER A 206 -11.29 13.39 -25.66
C SER A 206 -10.13 13.24 -24.65
N SER A 207 -10.11 14.03 -23.58
CA SER A 207 -9.02 14.04 -22.59
C SER A 207 -9.05 12.84 -21.65
N LEU A 208 -10.20 12.17 -21.52
CA LEU A 208 -10.44 11.02 -20.66
C LEU A 208 -10.93 9.85 -21.54
N PRO A 209 -10.03 9.23 -22.32
CA PRO A 209 -10.42 8.26 -23.35
C PRO A 209 -10.91 6.92 -22.77
N LEU A 210 -10.43 6.53 -21.59
CA LEU A 210 -10.80 5.26 -20.93
C LEU A 210 -11.89 5.40 -19.87
N LEU A 211 -12.36 6.62 -19.60
CA LEU A 211 -13.35 6.84 -18.55
C LEU A 211 -14.67 6.18 -18.98
N GLU A 212 -15.21 5.36 -18.10
CA GLU A 212 -16.45 4.60 -18.27
C GLU A 212 -17.52 5.06 -17.27
N GLU A 213 -17.11 5.39 -16.04
CA GLU A 213 -18.03 5.64 -14.93
C GLU A 213 -17.60 6.82 -14.05
N VAL A 214 -18.58 7.62 -13.60
CA VAL A 214 -18.36 8.69 -12.63
C VAL A 214 -19.45 8.64 -11.57
N TYR A 215 -19.03 8.46 -10.32
CA TYR A 215 -19.89 8.38 -9.16
C TYR A 215 -19.69 9.60 -8.27
N PHE A 216 -20.78 10.05 -7.66
CA PHE A 216 -20.76 11.16 -6.72
C PHE A 216 -21.42 10.78 -5.42
N ALA A 217 -20.73 11.04 -4.31
CA ALA A 217 -21.24 10.90 -2.95
C ALA A 217 -21.16 12.27 -2.26
N SER A 218 -22.29 12.77 -1.75
CA SER A 218 -22.32 14.06 -1.06
C SER A 218 -22.23 13.83 0.44
N THR A 219 -21.24 14.46 1.09
CA THR A 219 -21.14 14.51 2.55
C THR A 219 -21.96 15.67 3.06
N GLY A 220 -22.93 15.42 3.96
CA GLY A 220 -23.69 16.49 4.63
C GLY A 220 -25.21 16.41 4.56
N PHE A 221 -25.81 15.32 4.06
CA PHE A 221 -27.24 15.08 4.27
C PHE A 221 -27.47 14.38 5.61
N ASP A 222 -27.72 15.18 6.64
CA ASP A 222 -28.33 14.69 7.88
C ASP A 222 -29.63 13.94 7.54
N SER A 223 -29.75 12.68 7.96
CA SER A 223 -30.81 11.74 7.55
C SER A 223 -32.24 12.17 7.94
N LYS A 224 -32.40 13.36 8.52
CA LYS A 224 -33.67 13.99 8.87
C LYS A 224 -34.20 14.97 7.83
N LEU A 225 -33.38 15.38 6.84
CA LEU A 225 -33.83 16.26 5.76
C LEU A 225 -34.05 15.44 4.49
N LYS A 226 -35.32 15.13 4.23
CA LYS A 226 -35.82 14.51 3.00
C LYS A 226 -35.16 15.15 1.78
N THR A 227 -34.44 14.33 1.00
CA THR A 227 -34.21 14.45 -0.45
C THR A 227 -34.39 15.86 -1.01
N SER A 228 -33.55 16.82 -0.61
CA SER A 228 -33.29 17.95 -1.51
C SER A 228 -32.32 17.45 -2.57
N SER A 229 -32.64 17.77 -3.81
CA SER A 229 -31.83 17.44 -4.98
C SER A 229 -30.39 17.90 -4.74
N ILE A 230 -29.44 16.97 -4.70
CA ILE A 230 -28.03 17.32 -4.93
C ILE A 230 -28.00 17.95 -6.32
N GLN A 231 -27.89 19.27 -6.39
CA GLN A 231 -27.76 19.97 -7.66
C GLN A 231 -26.33 19.74 -8.14
N PHE A 232 -26.16 18.71 -8.96
CA PHE A 232 -24.96 18.55 -9.76
C PHE A 232 -24.71 19.85 -10.54
N PRO A 233 -23.51 20.42 -10.47
CA PRO A 233 -23.10 21.58 -11.27
C PRO A 233 -23.46 21.35 -12.75
N MET A 234 -23.93 22.39 -13.44
CA MET A 234 -24.42 22.29 -14.81
C MET A 234 -23.34 21.71 -15.75
N GLU A 235 -22.08 22.01 -15.47
CA GLU A 235 -20.87 21.58 -16.16
C GLU A 235 -20.67 20.06 -16.07
N SER A 236 -20.90 19.48 -14.89
CA SER A 236 -20.85 18.02 -14.71
C SER A 236 -21.98 17.33 -15.50
N ARG A 237 -23.19 17.91 -15.54
CA ARG A 237 -24.30 17.36 -16.33
C ARG A 237 -24.01 17.44 -17.83
N TYR A 238 -23.45 18.54 -18.31
CA TYR A 238 -23.06 18.69 -19.71
C TYR A 238 -21.98 17.66 -20.10
N PHE A 239 -20.92 17.55 -19.29
CA PHE A 239 -19.85 16.56 -19.47
C PHE A 239 -20.40 15.12 -19.56
N LEU A 240 -21.35 14.79 -18.69
CA LEU A 240 -21.97 13.46 -18.62
C LEU A 240 -23.07 13.21 -19.67
N GLN A 241 -23.65 14.24 -20.29
CA GLN A 241 -24.65 14.07 -21.36
C GLN A 241 -24.02 13.81 -22.73
N HIS A 242 -22.78 14.25 -22.96
CA HIS A 242 -22.08 14.10 -24.24
C HIS A 242 -21.37 12.73 -24.38
N ARG A 243 -21.42 11.89 -23.35
CA ARG A 243 -20.85 10.55 -23.28
C ARG A 243 -21.88 9.70 -22.54
N ASN A 244 -22.17 8.47 -22.97
CA ASN A 244 -23.14 7.59 -22.30
C ASN A 244 -22.63 7.07 -20.94
N TYR A 245 -22.20 7.94 -20.04
CA TYR A 245 -21.73 7.56 -18.71
C TYR A 245 -22.92 7.21 -17.81
N SER A 246 -22.80 6.12 -17.05
CA SER A 246 -23.83 5.73 -16.09
C SER A 246 -23.74 6.65 -14.86
N MET A 247 -24.83 7.36 -14.55
CA MET A 247 -24.94 8.12 -13.30
C MET A 247 -25.65 7.25 -12.28
N SER A 248 -24.90 6.67 -11.36
CA SER A 248 -25.46 5.91 -10.24
C SER A 248 -25.32 6.73 -8.96
N ARG A 249 -26.46 7.08 -8.35
CA ARG A 249 -26.48 7.68 -7.01
C ARG A 249 -26.21 6.56 -6.02
N SER A 250 -25.00 6.49 -5.47
CA SER A 250 -24.72 5.54 -4.39
C SER A 250 -25.55 5.97 -3.19
N ARG A 251 -26.63 5.23 -2.89
CA ARG A 251 -27.25 5.33 -1.57
C ARG A 251 -26.24 4.72 -0.63
N GLU A 252 -25.70 5.51 0.29
CA GLU A 252 -25.08 4.95 1.49
C GLU A 252 -26.11 4.02 2.13
N ILE A 253 -25.91 2.72 1.96
CA ILE A 253 -26.66 1.71 2.70
C ILE A 253 -25.99 1.69 4.08
N GLN A 254 -26.81 2.02 5.07
CA GLN A 254 -26.48 2.09 6.51
C GLN A 254 -25.82 0.82 7.03
#